data_AF-A0A383A5G7-F1
#
_entry.id   AF-A0A383A5G7-F1
#
_cell.length_a   1.000
_cell.length_b   1.000
_cell.length_c   1.000
_cell.angle_alpha   90.00
_cell.angle_beta   90.00
_cell.angle_gamma   90.00
#
_symmetry.space_group_name_H-M   'P 1'
#
loop_
_entity.id
_entity.type
_entity.pdbx_description
1 polymer ?
#
loop_
_entity_poly.entity_id
_entity_poly.type
_entity_poly.pdbx_seq_one_letter_code
_entity_poly.pdbx_strand_id
1 'polypeptide(L)'
;KLAYIIKKKQEIYQLYQKYLNGKVKFLKLNNDFSHIPFRVVIFVDNAQETIDFMLKRGIEGRSVFYPLNKQPCYNKTSISNADYKNSEKCYIKGICLPTWVGLSSKEIQYVSESLLKVN
;
A
#
# COMPACT_ATOMS: atom_id res chain seq x y z
N LYS A 1 -18.61 -10.03 -15.21
CA LYS A 1 -17.14 -9.94 -14.92
C LYS A 1 -16.82 -8.92 -13.83
N LEU A 2 -17.34 -7.68 -13.89
CA LEU A 2 -17.08 -6.65 -12.88
C LEU A 2 -17.50 -7.02 -11.44
N ALA A 3 -18.70 -7.55 -11.23
CA ALA A 3 -19.20 -7.93 -9.90
C ALA A 3 -18.28 -8.94 -9.18
N TYR A 4 -17.74 -9.90 -9.93
CA TYR A 4 -16.75 -10.86 -9.40
C TYR A 4 -15.47 -10.17 -8.92
N ILE A 5 -14.94 -9.23 -9.72
CA ILE A 5 -13.74 -8.46 -9.38
C ILE A 5 -13.98 -7.64 -8.11
N ILE A 6 -15.12 -6.95 -8.01
CA ILE A 6 -15.49 -6.16 -6.82
C ILE A 6 -15.51 -7.05 -5.58
N LYS A 7 -16.23 -8.17 -5.64
CA LYS A 7 -16.33 -9.14 -4.54
C LYS A 7 -14.94 -9.63 -4.11
N LYS A 8 -14.11 -10.07 -5.06
CA LYS A 8 -12.76 -10.57 -4.77
C LYS A 8 -11.85 -9.52 -4.17
N LYS A 9 -11.89 -8.28 -4.66
CA LYS A 9 -11.11 -7.16 -4.12
C LYS A 9 -11.51 -6.85 -2.68
N GLN A 10 -12.80 -6.88 -2.37
CA GLN A 10 -13.31 -6.70 -1.00
C GLN A 10 -12.87 -7.84 -0.08
N GLU A 11 -12.98 -9.10 -0.52
CA GLU A 11 -12.50 -10.28 0.23
C GLU A 11 -11.00 -10.17 0.56
N ILE A 12 -10.17 -9.79 -0.42
CA ILE A 12 -8.73 -9.59 -0.22
C ILE A 12 -8.47 -8.50 0.84
N TYR A 13 -9.14 -7.36 0.74
CA TYR A 13 -8.98 -6.25 1.69
C TYR A 13 -9.38 -6.65 3.11
N GLN A 14 -10.51 -7.35 3.27
CA GLN A 14 -10.98 -7.86 4.56
C GLN A 14 -10.01 -8.87 5.18
N LEU A 15 -9.40 -9.74 4.38
CA LEU A 15 -8.39 -10.69 4.86
C LEU A 15 -7.13 -9.98 5.35
N TYR A 16 -6.63 -8.97 4.64
CA TYR A 16 -5.53 -8.14 5.14
C TYR A 16 -5.91 -7.43 6.44
N GLN A 17 -7.09 -6.81 6.50
CA GLN A 17 -7.56 -6.17 7.73
C GLN A 17 -7.59 -7.18 8.88
N LYS A 18 -8.07 -8.40 8.66
CA LYS A 18 -8.09 -9.47 9.67
C LYS A 18 -6.69 -9.82 10.16
N TYR A 19 -5.74 -10.11 9.27
CA TYR A 19 -4.41 -10.60 9.65
C TYR A 19 -3.48 -9.52 10.21
N LEU A 20 -3.68 -8.27 9.80
CA LEU A 20 -2.86 -7.13 10.17
C LEU A 20 -3.53 -6.19 11.19
N ASN A 21 -4.71 -6.55 11.70
CA ASN A 21 -5.48 -5.72 12.62
C ASN A 21 -4.65 -5.31 13.84
N GLY A 22 -4.63 -4.01 14.14
CA GLY A 22 -3.91 -3.44 15.28
C GLY A 22 -2.38 -3.46 15.18
N LYS A 23 -1.79 -4.07 14.14
CA LYS A 23 -0.33 -4.19 13.96
C LYS A 23 0.24 -3.17 12.98
N VAL A 24 -0.57 -2.74 12.01
CA VAL A 24 -0.21 -1.68 11.05
C VAL A 24 -1.38 -0.73 10.86
N LYS A 25 -1.09 0.50 10.39
CA LYS A 25 -2.12 1.47 10.06
C LYS A 25 -2.51 1.33 8.60
N PHE A 26 -3.81 1.17 8.33
CA PHE A 26 -4.35 1.23 6.97
C PHE A 26 -4.64 2.68 6.56
N LEU A 27 -4.71 2.92 5.25
CA LEU A 27 -5.28 4.17 4.72
C LEU A 27 -6.70 4.34 5.24
N LYS A 28 -6.96 5.51 5.85
CA LYS A 28 -8.30 5.86 6.35
C LYS A 28 -9.23 6.08 5.16
N LEU A 29 -10.37 5.38 5.19
CA LEU A 29 -11.45 5.54 4.23
C LEU A 29 -12.57 6.39 4.84
N ASN A 30 -13.23 7.19 4.00
CA ASN A 30 -14.46 7.88 4.38
C ASN A 30 -15.66 7.02 3.97
N ASN A 31 -16.81 7.25 4.60
CA ASN A 31 -18.02 6.46 4.36
C ASN A 31 -18.91 7.04 3.24
N ASP A 32 -18.47 8.11 2.57
CA ASP A 32 -19.26 8.84 1.57
C ASP A 32 -19.18 8.21 0.17
N PHE A 33 -18.51 7.06 0.04
CA PHE A 33 -18.33 6.35 -1.23
C PHE A 33 -18.19 4.84 -1.05
N SER A 34 -18.52 4.10 -2.11
CA SER A 34 -18.24 2.65 -2.18
C SER A 34 -16.76 2.40 -2.47
N HIS A 35 -16.06 1.76 -1.53
CA HIS A 35 -14.66 1.42 -1.70
C HIS A 35 -14.47 0.10 -2.47
N ILE A 36 -13.85 0.19 -3.65
CA ILE A 36 -13.30 -0.97 -4.38
C ILE A 36 -11.77 -0.92 -4.23
N PRO A 37 -11.15 -1.85 -3.48
CA PRO A 37 -9.72 -1.82 -3.16
C PRO A 37 -8.81 -1.99 -4.40
N PHE A 38 -8.61 -0.91 -5.17
CA PHE A 38 -7.66 -0.95 -6.28
C PHE A 38 -6.23 -1.13 -5.75
N ARG A 39 -5.93 -0.51 -4.61
CA ARG A 39 -4.72 -0.69 -3.81
C ARG A 39 -5.10 -0.95 -2.36
N VAL A 40 -4.36 -1.81 -1.69
CA VAL A 40 -4.44 -1.98 -0.23
C VAL A 40 -3.26 -1.25 0.37
N VAL A 41 -3.50 -0.03 0.86
CA VAL A 41 -2.43 0.84 1.37
C VAL A 41 -2.33 0.70 2.89
N ILE A 42 -1.11 0.44 3.36
CA ILE A 42 -0.72 0.45 4.76
C ILE A 42 0.44 1.40 5.00
N PHE A 43 0.65 1.80 6.25
CA PHE A 43 1.76 2.63 6.67
C PHE A 43 2.67 1.87 7.64
N VAL A 44 3.96 1.88 7.30
CA VAL A 44 5.09 1.36 8.08
C VAL A 44 6.06 2.49 8.38
N ASP A 45 7.16 2.23 9.08
CA ASP A 45 8.14 3.28 9.37
C ASP A 45 9.04 3.63 8.19
N ASN A 46 9.46 2.63 7.42
CA ASN A 46 10.23 2.81 6.19
C ASN A 46 9.72 1.89 5.06
N ALA A 47 9.06 2.49 4.07
CA ALA A 47 8.46 1.75 2.97
C ALA A 47 9.50 1.03 2.10
N GLN A 48 10.61 1.70 1.80
CA GLN A 48 11.65 1.14 0.93
C GLN A 48 12.29 -0.09 1.56
N GLU A 49 12.73 0.02 2.82
CA GLU A 49 13.33 -1.09 3.56
C GLU A 49 12.38 -2.29 3.68
N THR A 50 11.11 -2.01 4.00
CA THR A 50 10.08 -3.04 4.07
C THR A 50 9.87 -3.73 2.72
N ILE A 51 9.81 -2.97 1.63
CA ILE A 51 9.66 -3.52 0.27
C ILE A 51 10.85 -4.40 -0.09
N ASP A 52 12.07 -3.96 0.20
CA ASP A 52 13.29 -4.73 -0.08
C ASP A 52 13.34 -6.02 0.74
N PHE A 53 12.89 -5.99 2.00
CA PHE A 53 12.74 -7.20 2.81
C PHE A 53 11.69 -8.15 2.25
N MET A 54 10.52 -7.62 1.87
CA MET A 54 9.43 -8.42 1.29
C MET A 54 9.84 -9.05 -0.04
N LEU A 55 10.60 -8.33 -0.87
CA LEU A 55 11.11 -8.80 -2.15
C LEU A 55 12.00 -10.03 -1.99
N LYS A 56 12.89 -10.04 -0.98
CA LYS A 56 13.73 -11.22 -0.63
C LYS A 56 12.91 -12.46 -0.27
N ARG A 57 11.62 -12.29 0.06
CA ARG A 57 10.67 -13.36 0.39
C ARG A 57 9.73 -13.70 -0.76
N GLY A 58 10.01 -13.17 -1.96
CA GLY A 58 9.20 -13.36 -3.17
C GLY A 58 7.91 -12.55 -3.19
N ILE A 59 7.78 -11.51 -2.36
CA ILE A 59 6.58 -10.67 -2.31
C ILE A 59 6.91 -9.31 -2.91
N GLU A 60 6.33 -9.03 -4.07
CA GLU A 60 6.44 -7.72 -4.69
C GLU A 60 5.51 -6.71 -4.00
N GLY A 61 6.12 -5.71 -3.36
CA GLY A 61 5.44 -4.51 -2.86
C GLY A 61 5.72 -3.30 -3.74
N ARG A 62 4.89 -2.26 -3.62
CA ARG A 62 5.18 -0.94 -4.21
C ARG A 62 4.93 0.14 -3.18
N SER A 63 5.73 1.21 -3.19
CA SER A 63 5.43 2.38 -2.36
C SER A 63 4.18 3.10 -2.87
N VAL A 64 3.62 3.98 -2.04
CA VAL A 64 2.74 5.05 -2.53
C VAL A 64 3.54 5.93 -3.50
N PHE A 65 2.88 6.65 -4.41
CA PHE A 65 3.54 7.41 -5.46
C PHE A 65 4.60 8.37 -4.93
N TYR A 66 5.73 8.44 -5.65
CA TYR A 66 6.78 9.41 -5.40
C TYR A 66 6.22 10.84 -5.51
N PRO A 67 6.59 11.77 -4.60
CA PRO A 67 6.04 13.12 -4.58
C PRO A 67 6.27 13.82 -5.92
N LEU A 68 5.20 14.40 -6.49
CA LEU A 68 5.24 15.00 -7.82
C LEU A 68 6.26 16.14 -7.89
N ASN A 69 6.30 16.99 -6.86
CA ASN A 69 7.24 18.11 -6.75
C ASN A 69 8.71 17.69 -6.74
N LYS A 70 9.02 16.44 -6.40
CA LYS A 70 10.39 15.89 -6.40
C LYS A 70 10.76 15.16 -7.68
N GLN A 71 9.84 14.99 -8.62
CA GLN A 71 10.15 14.35 -9.89
C GLN A 71 11.07 15.26 -10.72
N PRO A 72 12.10 14.72 -11.43
CA PRO A 72 13.10 15.53 -12.11
C PRO A 72 12.56 16.56 -13.11
N CYS A 73 11.43 16.27 -13.75
CA CYS A 73 10.78 17.17 -14.70
C CYS A 73 10.23 18.47 -14.06
N TYR A 74 10.01 18.50 -12.74
CA TYR A 74 9.53 19.69 -12.04
C TYR A 74 10.64 20.53 -11.40
N ASN A 75 11.92 20.10 -11.47
CA ASN A 75 13.03 20.77 -10.79
C ASN A 75 13.15 22.28 -11.09
N LYS A 76 12.76 22.71 -12.31
CA LYS A 76 12.80 24.12 -12.75
C LYS A 76 11.49 24.88 -12.57
N THR A 77 10.51 24.30 -11.87
CA THR A 77 9.20 24.92 -11.62
C THR A 77 9.13 25.44 -10.20
N SER A 78 8.24 26.40 -9.92
CA SER A 78 8.00 26.87 -8.54
C SER A 78 7.49 25.76 -7.61
N ILE A 79 6.93 24.68 -8.17
CA ILE A 79 6.39 23.54 -7.43
C ILE A 79 7.51 22.74 -6.74
N SER A 80 8.74 22.70 -7.28
CA SER A 80 9.83 21.90 -6.70
C SER A 80 10.25 22.37 -5.30
N ASN A 81 10.11 23.67 -5.03
CA ASN A 81 10.47 24.29 -3.75
C ASN A 81 9.29 24.34 -2.76
N ALA A 82 8.09 23.93 -3.17
CA ALA A 82 6.92 23.96 -2.31
C ALA A 82 6.92 22.79 -1.31
N ASP A 83 6.40 23.07 -0.11
CA ASP A 83 6.38 22.14 1.01
C ASP A 83 5.15 21.22 0.97
N TYR A 84 5.37 19.97 0.58
CA TYR A 84 4.32 18.94 0.49
C TYR A 84 4.58 17.77 1.46
N LYS A 85 4.77 18.08 2.76
CA LYS A 85 5.09 17.08 3.81
C LYS A 85 4.21 15.83 3.79
N ASN A 86 2.92 15.97 3.50
CA ASN A 86 2.00 14.82 3.45
C ASN A 86 2.30 13.90 2.27
N SER A 87 2.64 14.44 1.10
CA SER A 87 3.04 13.64 -0.06
C SER A 87 4.33 12.87 0.24
N GLU A 88 5.32 13.54 0.82
CA GLU A 88 6.58 12.93 1.23
C GLU A 88 6.39 11.85 2.29
N LYS A 89 5.61 12.14 3.33
CA LYS A 89 5.29 11.18 4.40
C LYS A 89 4.57 9.96 3.85
N CYS A 90 3.61 10.15 2.93
CA CYS A 90 2.92 9.05 2.28
C CYS A 90 3.87 8.18 1.45
N TYR A 91 4.81 8.77 0.71
CA TYR A 91 5.82 8.02 -0.04
C TYR A 91 6.77 7.24 0.86
N ILE A 92 7.30 7.89 1.90
CA ILE A 92 8.30 7.30 2.82
C ILE A 92 7.70 6.16 3.65
N LYS A 93 6.43 6.28 4.04
CA LYS A 93 5.77 5.33 4.96
C LYS A 93 4.78 4.38 4.31
N GLY A 94 4.24 4.73 3.14
CA GLY A 94 3.12 4.03 2.53
C GLY A 94 3.54 2.89 1.61
N ILE A 95 2.95 1.72 1.78
CA ILE A 95 3.12 0.53 0.92
C ILE A 95 1.77 0.08 0.38
N CYS A 96 1.74 -0.30 -0.89
CA CYS A 96 0.64 -1.00 -1.55
C CYS A 96 0.88 -2.50 -1.49
N LEU A 97 0.04 -3.22 -0.76
CA LEU A 97 0.06 -4.68 -0.70
C LEU A 97 -0.52 -5.32 -1.98
N PRO A 98 -0.06 -6.52 -2.34
CA PRO A 98 -0.64 -7.37 -3.39
C PRO A 98 -2.16 -7.46 -3.34
N THR A 99 -2.84 -7.27 -4.47
CA THR A 99 -4.31 -7.22 -4.52
C THR A 99 -4.92 -7.71 -5.84
N TRP A 100 -4.21 -8.51 -6.64
CA TRP A 100 -4.82 -9.07 -7.85
C TRP A 100 -5.90 -10.11 -7.50
N VAL A 101 -6.91 -10.28 -8.35
CA VAL A 101 -8.11 -11.10 -8.04
C VAL A 101 -7.86 -12.61 -7.91
N GLY A 102 -6.68 -13.08 -8.33
CA GLY A 102 -6.25 -14.47 -8.21
C GLY A 102 -5.50 -14.77 -6.91
N LEU A 103 -5.27 -13.77 -6.05
CA LEU A 103 -4.55 -13.92 -4.79
C LEU A 103 -5.36 -14.78 -3.81
N SER A 104 -4.79 -15.91 -3.40
CA SER A 104 -5.41 -16.86 -2.48
C SER A 104 -5.34 -16.39 -1.02
N SER A 105 -6.19 -16.94 -0.17
CA SER A 105 -6.17 -16.65 1.27
C SER A 105 -4.84 -17.03 1.95
N LYS A 106 -4.20 -18.11 1.49
CA LYS A 106 -2.88 -18.57 1.96
C LYS A 106 -1.79 -17.57 1.57
N GLU A 107 -1.80 -17.05 0.35
CA GLU A 107 -0.85 -16.02 -0.08
C GLU A 107 -1.06 -14.71 0.69
N ILE A 108 -2.30 -14.28 0.91
CA ILE A 108 -2.60 -13.07 1.72
C ILE A 108 -2.09 -13.24 3.15
N GLN A 109 -2.27 -14.43 3.72
CA GLN A 109 -1.72 -14.75 5.05
C GLN A 109 -0.20 -14.70 5.04
N TYR A 110 0.46 -15.33 4.05
CA TYR A 110 1.92 -15.31 3.91
C TYR A 110 2.48 -13.90 3.76
N VAL A 111 1.82 -13.04 2.95
CA VAL A 111 2.16 -11.63 2.82
C VAL A 111 2.06 -10.93 4.17
N SER A 112 0.95 -11.14 4.87
CA SER A 112 0.68 -10.51 6.17
C SER A 112 1.71 -10.93 7.23
N GLU A 113 1.99 -12.22 7.34
CA GLU A 113 3.00 -12.75 8.28
C GLU A 113 4.42 -12.31 7.92
N SER A 114 4.74 -12.21 6.63
CA SER A 114 6.04 -11.72 6.18
C SER A 114 6.23 -10.25 6.51
N LEU A 115 5.20 -9.42 6.32
CA LEU A 115 5.22 -8.00 6.67
C LEU A 115 5.50 -7.79 8.16
N LEU A 116 4.91 -8.60 9.03
CA LEU A 116 5.07 -8.48 10.49
C LEU A 116 6.44 -8.96 11.01
N LYS A 117 7.30 -9.50 10.13
CA LYS A 117 8.68 -9.90 10.46
C LYS A 117 9.71 -8.82 10.08
N VAL A 118 9.25 -7.72 9.49
CA VAL A 118 10.07 -6.54 9.25
C VAL A 118 10.15 -5.83 10.61
N ASN A 119 11.33 -5.86 11.24
CA ASN A 119 11.56 -5.25 12.55
C ASN A 119 11.37 -3.73 12.49
#